data_AF-A0A960M6D3-F1
#
_entry.id   AF-A0A960M6D3-F1
#
_cell.length_a   1.000
_cell.length_b   1.000
_cell.length_c   1.000
_cell.angle_alpha   90.00
_cell.angle_beta   90.00
_cell.angle_gamma   90.00
#
_symmetry.space_group_name_H-M   'P 1'
#
loop_
_entity.id
_entity.type
_entity.pdbx_description
1 polymer ?
#
loop_
_entity_poly.entity_id
_entity_poly.type
_entity_poly.pdbx_seq_one_letter_code
_entity_poly.pdbx_strand_id
1 'polypeptide(L)'
;DIAGKLCTLEIKRNESVRVEHHLGLIRMKIKNWIKAAKEIYKSYPLNRRYGIVSNSIIRFSLPELYQIDEELGKAKTKKFIRLVEEGYFYTAKNTIRETMTANDYFEYCRIAYLAGKRRNEHIDKTLTGREMYKCYADGRHEGLLEINPNSITEFADWIDDKHPKRSRGGHPWEIKRGGNTTHIDLNVFRPSYDNTNFIVSLGGASISKLKETICMFLGIHEAGLPISISDPEGIRKRLLAQDNIGIFPYYNSLHRADQYFHEHDDVYDVLYFDDLGKYKRRITPFIIWEPLPILKPVKW
;
A
#
# COMPACT_ATOMS: atom_id res chain seq x y z
N ASP A 1 -37.25 -25.59 -9.93
CA ASP A 1 -38.32 -25.91 -8.96
C ASP A 1 -38.17 -27.36 -8.51
N ILE A 2 -37.86 -27.67 -7.25
CA ILE A 2 -38.54 -27.26 -6.02
C ILE A 2 -37.53 -26.81 -4.95
N ALA A 3 -37.86 -25.70 -4.30
CA ALA A 3 -37.15 -25.03 -3.22
C ALA A 3 -37.15 -25.82 -1.90
N GLY A 4 -36.17 -25.54 -1.03
CA GLY A 4 -36.31 -25.71 0.42
C GLY A 4 -35.17 -26.46 1.13
N LYS A 5 -34.23 -25.68 1.72
CA LYS A 5 -33.84 -25.72 3.15
C LYS A 5 -32.44 -25.11 3.33
N LEU A 6 -32.46 -23.87 3.82
CA LEU A 6 -31.35 -23.20 4.51
C LEU A 6 -30.79 -24.09 5.62
N CYS A 7 -29.46 -24.19 5.73
CA CYS A 7 -28.78 -24.69 6.93
C CYS A 7 -27.32 -24.22 6.93
N THR A 8 -26.97 -23.47 7.97
CA THR A 8 -25.71 -22.81 8.29
C THR A 8 -24.65 -23.78 8.84
N LEU A 9 -23.36 -23.44 8.64
CA LEU A 9 -22.21 -24.04 9.32
C LEU A 9 -21.51 -22.96 10.16
N GLU A 10 -21.21 -23.28 11.42
CA GLU A 10 -20.36 -22.46 12.28
C GLU A 10 -18.92 -23.01 12.22
N ILE A 11 -17.96 -22.14 11.91
CA ILE A 11 -16.53 -22.43 11.98
C ILE A 11 -15.97 -21.66 13.17
N LYS A 12 -15.27 -22.35 14.08
CA LYS A 12 -14.65 -21.73 15.27
C LYS A 12 -13.73 -20.58 14.84
N ARG A 13 -14.11 -19.36 15.26
CA ARG A 13 -13.33 -18.13 15.20
C ARG A 13 -11.91 -18.39 15.69
N ASN A 14 -10.95 -18.42 14.77
CA ASN A 14 -9.64 -17.75 14.94
C ASN A 14 -8.71 -17.85 13.71
N GLU A 15 -9.06 -18.57 12.65
CA GLU A 15 -8.29 -18.58 11.37
C GLU A 15 -9.20 -18.60 10.12
N SER A 16 -10.50 -18.37 10.28
CA SER A 16 -11.54 -18.86 9.37
C SER A 16 -12.10 -17.87 8.34
N VAL A 17 -11.63 -16.62 8.27
CA VAL A 17 -12.24 -15.59 7.41
C VAL A 17 -11.95 -15.79 5.91
N ARG A 18 -10.87 -16.49 5.54
CA ARG A 18 -10.41 -16.60 4.13
C ARG A 18 -11.27 -17.49 3.22
N VAL A 19 -12.15 -18.34 3.78
CA VAL A 19 -12.87 -19.40 3.03
C VAL A 19 -14.39 -19.18 2.98
N GLU A 20 -14.92 -18.19 3.70
CA GLU A 20 -16.35 -18.09 4.03
C GLU A 20 -17.29 -17.98 2.82
N HIS A 21 -16.83 -17.55 1.64
CA HIS A 21 -17.76 -17.15 0.57
C HIS A 21 -18.06 -18.14 -0.55
N HIS A 22 -17.34 -19.27 -0.72
CA HIS A 22 -17.53 -20.03 -1.97
C HIS A 22 -17.37 -21.55 -1.99
N LEU A 23 -17.26 -22.19 -0.84
CA LEU A 23 -17.64 -23.60 -0.75
C LEU A 23 -19.08 -23.66 -0.27
N GLY A 24 -20.01 -23.58 -1.23
CA GLY A 24 -21.42 -23.83 -0.97
C GLY A 24 -21.57 -25.07 -0.09
N LEU A 25 -22.40 -24.97 0.94
CA LEU A 25 -22.70 -26.03 1.89
C LEU A 25 -23.23 -27.28 1.18
N ILE A 26 -22.32 -28.14 0.71
CA ILE A 26 -22.67 -29.46 0.21
C ILE A 26 -22.87 -30.35 1.45
N ARG A 27 -24.11 -30.43 1.94
CA ARG A 27 -24.54 -31.50 2.85
C ARG A 27 -24.47 -32.82 2.10
N MET A 28 -23.33 -33.45 2.20
CA MET A 28 -23.08 -34.70 1.53
C MET A 28 -23.09 -35.78 2.61
N LYS A 29 -24.17 -36.58 2.67
CA LYS A 29 -24.19 -37.87 3.40
C LYS A 29 -23.26 -38.84 2.67
N ILE A 30 -21.95 -38.62 2.75
CA ILE A 30 -21.01 -39.47 2.02
C ILE A 30 -20.35 -40.42 2.99
N LYS A 31 -20.62 -41.70 2.78
CA LYS A 31 -19.74 -42.78 3.28
C LYS A 31 -18.28 -42.63 2.81
N ASN A 32 -17.99 -41.74 1.85
CA ASN A 32 -16.67 -41.53 1.24
C ASN A 32 -16.39 -40.04 0.94
N TRP A 33 -16.31 -39.21 1.98
CA TRP A 33 -16.05 -37.77 1.86
C TRP A 33 -14.68 -37.44 1.26
N ILE A 34 -13.70 -38.34 1.43
CA ILE A 34 -12.37 -38.22 0.83
C ILE A 34 -12.45 -38.22 -0.69
N LYS A 35 -13.22 -39.15 -1.29
CA LYS A 35 -13.40 -39.19 -2.75
C LYS A 35 -14.06 -37.92 -3.28
N ALA A 36 -15.07 -37.41 -2.59
CA ALA A 36 -15.73 -36.17 -2.99
C ALA A 36 -14.82 -34.94 -2.87
N ALA A 37 -14.05 -34.83 -1.78
CA ALA A 37 -13.07 -33.76 -1.61
C ALA A 37 -12.02 -33.78 -2.73
N LYS A 38 -11.54 -34.97 -3.11
CA LYS A 38 -10.59 -35.14 -4.22
C LYS A 38 -11.16 -34.65 -5.56
N GLU A 39 -12.42 -34.98 -5.87
CA GLU A 39 -13.05 -34.55 -7.13
C GLU A 39 -13.35 -33.05 -7.15
N ILE A 40 -13.74 -32.46 -6.01
CA ILE A 40 -13.86 -31.01 -5.86
C ILE A 40 -12.50 -30.35 -6.10
N TYR A 41 -11.41 -30.83 -5.51
CA TYR A 41 -10.09 -30.22 -5.71
C TYR A 41 -9.59 -30.28 -7.15
N LYS A 42 -9.89 -31.35 -7.87
CA LYS A 42 -9.56 -31.47 -9.30
C LYS A 42 -10.38 -30.52 -10.16
N SER A 43 -11.66 -30.34 -9.84
CA SER A 43 -12.60 -29.57 -10.66
C SER A 43 -12.72 -28.10 -10.25
N TYR A 44 -12.17 -27.70 -9.10
CA TYR A 44 -12.32 -26.35 -8.57
C TYR A 44 -11.70 -25.31 -9.52
N PRO A 45 -12.48 -24.36 -10.08
CA PRO A 45 -11.99 -23.43 -11.10
C PRO A 45 -10.80 -22.60 -10.63
N LEU A 46 -9.80 -22.40 -11.50
CA LEU A 46 -8.60 -21.61 -11.17
C LEU A 46 -8.93 -20.13 -10.87
N ASN A 47 -9.90 -19.54 -11.57
CA ASN A 47 -10.33 -18.16 -11.31
C ASN A 47 -11.04 -17.94 -9.97
N ARG A 48 -11.25 -19.00 -9.19
CA ARG A 48 -11.80 -18.98 -7.83
C ARG A 48 -10.75 -19.25 -6.76
N ARG A 49 -9.48 -19.40 -7.14
CA ARG A 49 -8.38 -19.74 -6.22
C ARG A 49 -7.53 -18.51 -5.94
N TYR A 50 -6.90 -18.50 -4.78
CA TYR A 50 -5.78 -17.62 -4.47
C TYR A 50 -4.49 -18.22 -5.02
N GLY A 51 -3.63 -17.39 -5.58
CA GLY A 51 -2.30 -17.82 -6.01
C GLY A 51 -1.34 -16.64 -6.06
N ILE A 52 -0.06 -16.95 -6.25
CA ILE A 52 1.02 -15.98 -6.31
C ILE A 52 1.87 -16.30 -7.53
N VAL A 53 2.29 -15.27 -8.26
CA VAL A 53 3.22 -15.41 -9.39
C VAL A 53 4.21 -14.25 -9.39
N SER A 54 5.47 -14.52 -9.76
CA SER A 54 6.50 -13.49 -9.83
C SER A 54 6.10 -12.35 -10.78
N ASN A 55 6.27 -11.11 -10.35
CA ASN A 55 6.00 -9.93 -11.16
C ASN A 55 6.86 -9.92 -12.44
N SER A 56 8.09 -10.43 -12.38
CA SER A 56 8.96 -10.57 -13.55
C SER A 56 8.32 -11.41 -14.68
N ILE A 57 7.58 -12.47 -14.35
CA ILE A 57 6.88 -13.34 -15.31
C ILE A 57 5.68 -12.59 -15.91
N ILE A 58 4.95 -11.85 -15.07
CA ILE A 58 3.82 -11.03 -15.49
C ILE A 58 4.29 -9.95 -16.47
N ARG A 59 5.30 -9.14 -16.11
CA ARG A 59 5.83 -8.08 -16.98
C ARG A 59 6.35 -8.61 -18.31
N PHE A 60 7.06 -9.74 -18.30
CA PHE A 60 7.54 -10.35 -19.53
C PHE A 60 6.38 -10.81 -20.43
N SER A 61 5.30 -11.30 -19.84
CA SER A 61 4.19 -11.91 -20.58
C SER A 61 3.11 -10.90 -20.98
N LEU A 62 2.92 -9.83 -20.21
CA LEU A 62 1.95 -8.75 -20.37
C LEU A 62 2.68 -7.39 -20.33
N PRO A 63 3.49 -7.06 -21.35
CA PRO A 63 4.23 -5.79 -21.39
C PRO A 63 3.32 -4.55 -21.41
N GLU A 64 2.05 -4.71 -21.80
CA GLU A 64 1.03 -3.66 -21.80
C GLU A 64 0.54 -3.26 -20.41
N LEU A 65 0.79 -4.06 -19.37
CA LEU A 65 0.43 -3.70 -18.01
C LEU A 65 1.29 -2.54 -17.51
N TYR A 66 0.71 -1.76 -16.61
CA TYR A 66 1.39 -0.64 -16.01
C TYR A 66 2.69 -1.06 -15.30
N GLN A 67 3.80 -0.41 -15.65
CA GLN A 67 5.11 -0.63 -15.06
C GLN A 67 5.64 0.65 -14.42
N ILE A 68 5.81 0.61 -13.10
CA ILE A 68 6.20 1.78 -12.31
C ILE A 68 7.59 2.32 -12.70
N ASP A 69 8.54 1.43 -13.01
CA ASP A 69 9.91 1.79 -13.37
C ASP A 69 9.99 2.48 -14.74
N GLU A 70 9.15 2.06 -15.70
CA GLU A 70 8.99 2.74 -16.97
C GLU A 70 8.36 4.12 -16.77
N GLU A 71 7.30 4.21 -15.96
CA GLU A 71 6.59 5.46 -15.73
C GLU A 71 7.44 6.50 -14.95
N LEU A 72 8.26 6.03 -14.01
CA LEU A 72 9.18 6.82 -13.21
C LEU A 72 10.43 7.25 -14.02
N GLY A 73 10.86 6.37 -14.93
CA GLY A 73 12.01 6.56 -15.80
C GLY A 73 13.34 6.09 -15.19
N LYS A 74 14.22 5.57 -16.06
CA LYS A 74 15.48 4.90 -15.69
C LYS A 74 16.34 5.65 -14.67
N ALA A 75 16.49 6.97 -14.83
CA ALA A 75 17.35 7.77 -13.96
C ALA A 75 16.85 7.80 -12.51
N LYS A 76 15.56 8.07 -12.31
CA LYS A 76 14.93 8.11 -10.98
C LYS A 76 14.82 6.73 -10.36
N THR A 77 14.47 5.71 -11.16
CA THR A 77 14.47 4.31 -10.73
C THR A 77 15.83 3.90 -10.17
N LYS A 78 16.91 4.11 -10.94
CA LYS A 78 18.27 3.78 -10.51
C LYS A 78 18.68 4.56 -9.25
N LYS A 79 18.32 5.85 -9.18
CA LYS A 79 18.63 6.69 -8.02
C LYS A 79 17.94 6.16 -6.76
N PHE A 80 16.66 5.83 -6.82
CA PHE A 80 15.93 5.29 -5.67
C PHE A 80 16.49 3.94 -5.21
N ILE A 81 16.70 3.00 -6.14
CA ILE A 81 17.28 1.68 -5.83
C ILE A 81 18.62 1.83 -5.12
N ARG A 82 19.49 2.73 -5.63
CA ARG A 82 20.80 2.99 -5.03
C ARG A 82 20.70 3.50 -3.60
N LEU A 83 19.76 4.40 -3.29
CA LEU A 83 19.56 4.89 -1.92
C LEU A 83 19.18 3.76 -0.97
N VAL A 84 18.34 2.84 -1.40
CA VAL A 84 17.97 1.65 -0.62
C VAL A 84 19.20 0.77 -0.39
N GLU A 85 19.94 0.43 -1.45
CA GLU A 85 21.10 -0.47 -1.39
C GLU A 85 22.30 0.11 -0.61
N GLU A 86 22.47 1.43 -0.60
CA GLU A 86 23.50 2.13 0.19
C GLU A 86 23.09 2.31 1.66
N GLY A 87 21.92 1.80 2.07
CA GLY A 87 21.46 1.88 3.45
C GLY A 87 21.07 3.29 3.90
N TYR A 88 20.65 4.15 2.95
CA TYR A 88 20.25 5.54 3.23
C TYR A 88 19.23 5.62 4.37
N PHE A 89 18.21 4.75 4.34
CA PHE A 89 17.08 4.75 5.28
C PHE A 89 17.44 4.22 6.68
N TYR A 90 18.57 3.53 6.83
CA TYR A 90 19.07 3.02 8.12
C TYR A 90 20.06 3.99 8.78
N THR A 91 20.35 5.11 8.12
CA THR A 91 21.34 6.09 8.59
C THR A 91 20.62 7.27 9.24
N ALA A 92 20.74 7.40 10.57
CA ALA A 92 20.03 8.41 11.37
C ALA A 92 20.13 9.85 10.82
N LYS A 93 21.33 10.31 10.42
CA LYS A 93 21.54 11.65 9.85
C LYS A 93 20.72 11.95 8.58
N ASN A 94 20.24 10.91 7.89
CA ASN A 94 19.49 11.04 6.64
C ASN A 94 17.98 11.11 6.88
N THR A 95 17.50 10.70 8.05
CA THR A 95 16.06 10.51 8.32
C THR A 95 15.57 11.23 9.57
N ILE A 96 16.48 11.59 10.48
CA ILE A 96 16.17 12.26 11.75
C ILE A 96 16.38 13.78 11.63
N ARG A 97 15.43 14.54 12.18
CA ARG A 97 15.46 15.99 12.40
C ARG A 97 15.51 16.27 13.89
N GLU A 98 16.49 17.05 14.35
CA GLU A 98 16.60 17.40 15.77
C GLU A 98 15.52 18.39 16.23
N THR A 99 15.26 19.39 15.41
CA THR A 99 14.25 20.41 15.66
C THR A 99 13.38 20.61 14.44
N MET A 100 12.11 20.95 14.66
CA MET A 100 11.18 21.31 13.60
C MET A 100 10.23 22.43 14.07
N THR A 101 9.90 23.31 13.14
CA THR A 101 8.81 24.29 13.22
C THR A 101 7.73 23.93 12.20
N ALA A 102 6.56 24.57 12.28
CA ALA A 102 5.54 24.37 11.25
C ALA A 102 6.00 24.86 9.87
N ASN A 103 6.81 25.93 9.81
CA ASN A 103 7.40 26.40 8.56
C ASN A 103 8.38 25.39 7.96
N ASP A 104 9.16 24.66 8.78
CA ASP A 104 9.99 23.58 8.27
C ASP A 104 9.14 22.51 7.59
N TYR A 105 8.05 22.07 8.24
CA TYR A 105 7.10 21.12 7.64
C TYR A 105 6.49 21.65 6.34
N PHE A 106 6.07 22.91 6.31
CA PHE A 106 5.51 23.50 5.11
C PHE A 106 6.52 23.61 3.95
N GLU A 107 7.82 23.73 4.25
CA GLU A 107 8.86 23.67 3.21
C GLU A 107 8.97 22.26 2.60
N TYR A 108 8.88 21.20 3.41
CA TYR A 108 8.77 19.83 2.86
C TYR A 108 7.56 19.70 1.94
N CYS A 109 6.39 20.20 2.35
CA CYS A 109 5.18 20.21 1.53
C CYS A 109 5.42 20.91 0.19
N ARG A 110 6.04 22.10 0.20
CA ARG A 110 6.39 22.86 -1.02
C ARG A 110 7.22 22.02 -1.97
N ILE A 111 8.31 21.44 -1.49
CA ILE A 111 9.20 20.63 -2.32
C ILE A 111 8.46 19.41 -2.87
N ALA A 112 7.65 18.74 -2.04
CA ALA A 112 6.83 17.60 -2.45
C ALA A 112 5.86 17.99 -3.58
N TYR A 113 5.08 19.06 -3.44
CA TYR A 113 4.14 19.50 -4.48
C TYR A 113 4.83 19.82 -5.81
N LEU A 114 5.98 20.50 -5.75
CA LEU A 114 6.74 20.85 -6.95
C LEU A 114 7.32 19.62 -7.65
N ALA A 115 7.84 18.65 -6.89
CA ALA A 115 8.47 17.45 -7.42
C ALA A 115 7.46 16.38 -7.87
N GLY A 116 6.34 16.23 -7.15
CA GLY A 116 5.30 15.23 -7.37
C GLY A 116 4.17 15.67 -8.30
N LYS A 117 4.26 16.84 -8.94
CA LYS A 117 3.24 17.35 -9.86
C LYS A 117 3.04 16.42 -11.06
N ARG A 118 1.77 16.09 -11.36
CA ARG A 118 1.39 15.38 -12.61
C ARG A 118 1.40 16.33 -13.81
N ARG A 119 1.50 15.76 -15.02
CA ARG A 119 1.49 16.54 -16.29
C ARG A 119 0.27 17.46 -16.44
N ASN A 120 -0.89 16.98 -15.99
CA ASN A 120 -2.17 17.69 -16.12
C ASN A 120 -2.56 18.49 -14.88
N GLU A 121 -1.68 18.58 -13.89
CA GLU A 121 -1.92 19.26 -12.63
C GLU A 121 -1.28 20.66 -12.67
N HIS A 122 -2.01 21.69 -12.26
CA HIS A 122 -1.45 23.02 -12.09
C HIS A 122 -1.03 23.22 -10.63
N ILE A 123 0.23 23.57 -10.42
CA ILE A 123 0.78 23.95 -9.11
C ILE A 123 1.31 25.37 -9.29
N ASP A 124 0.79 26.30 -8.49
CA ASP A 124 1.22 27.68 -8.48
C ASP A 124 2.54 27.77 -7.70
N LYS A 125 3.62 28.01 -8.42
CA LYS A 125 4.99 28.04 -7.88
C LYS A 125 5.27 29.29 -7.03
N THR A 126 4.41 30.30 -7.12
CA THR A 126 4.58 31.57 -6.39
C THR A 126 4.14 31.45 -4.93
N LEU A 127 3.29 30.46 -4.61
CA LEU A 127 2.81 30.21 -3.27
C LEU A 127 3.93 29.73 -2.33
N THR A 128 3.94 30.24 -1.11
CA THR A 128 4.75 29.70 -0.01
C THR A 128 4.33 28.27 0.33
N GLY A 129 5.17 27.51 1.05
CA GLY A 129 4.83 26.15 1.45
C GLY A 129 3.55 26.05 2.28
N ARG A 130 3.29 27.05 3.13
CA ARG A 130 2.07 27.10 3.95
C ARG A 130 0.83 27.34 3.11
N GLU A 131 0.93 28.22 2.11
CA GLU A 131 -0.16 28.47 1.16
C GLU A 131 -0.41 27.24 0.28
N MET A 132 0.63 26.59 -0.22
CA MET A 132 0.49 25.33 -0.97
C MET A 132 -0.17 24.25 -0.12
N TYR A 133 0.25 24.08 1.14
CA TYR A 133 -0.39 23.15 2.06
C TYR A 133 -1.88 23.47 2.25
N LYS A 134 -2.22 24.74 2.50
CA LYS A 134 -3.62 25.17 2.62
C LYS A 134 -4.45 24.92 1.37
N CYS A 135 -3.85 25.06 0.18
CA CYS A 135 -4.53 24.87 -1.11
C CYS A 135 -4.70 23.41 -1.52
N TYR A 136 -3.70 22.56 -1.27
CA TYR A 136 -3.61 21.23 -1.90
C TYR A 136 -3.82 20.06 -0.93
N ALA A 137 -3.62 20.27 0.37
CA ALA A 137 -3.82 19.23 1.36
C ALA A 137 -5.30 18.89 1.57
N ASP A 138 -5.55 17.87 2.39
CA ASP A 138 -6.90 17.46 2.78
C ASP A 138 -7.67 18.53 3.57
N GLY A 139 -7.00 19.52 4.13
CA GLY A 139 -7.65 20.66 4.79
C GLY A 139 -8.21 20.35 6.19
N ARG A 140 -8.27 19.09 6.63
CA ARG A 140 -8.50 18.73 8.03
C ARG A 140 -7.17 18.81 8.81
N HIS A 141 -6.62 20.01 8.92
CA HIS A 141 -5.27 20.27 9.45
C HIS A 141 -5.14 20.25 10.99
N GLU A 142 -6.22 20.01 11.73
CA GLU A 142 -6.20 19.81 13.19
C GLU A 142 -5.43 20.88 14.00
N GLY A 143 -5.58 22.15 13.64
CA GLY A 143 -4.89 23.23 14.35
C GLY A 143 -3.50 23.59 13.82
N LEU A 144 -2.94 22.85 12.85
CA LEU A 144 -1.58 23.06 12.36
C LEU A 144 -1.39 24.43 11.68
N LEU A 145 -2.45 24.97 11.08
CA LEU A 145 -2.41 26.32 10.48
C LEU A 145 -2.63 27.43 11.50
N GLU A 146 -2.89 27.10 12.76
CA GLU A 146 -3.23 28.04 13.83
C GLU A 146 -2.09 28.25 14.83
N ILE A 147 -1.06 27.40 14.80
CA ILE A 147 0.14 27.54 15.64
C ILE A 147 1.11 28.60 15.07
N ASN A 148 1.96 29.15 15.93
CA ASN A 148 3.05 30.02 15.54
C ASN A 148 4.03 29.22 14.65
N PRO A 149 4.19 29.61 13.38
CA PRO A 149 4.88 28.78 12.41
C PRO A 149 6.39 28.72 12.62
N ASN A 150 6.97 29.62 13.42
CA ASN A 150 8.41 29.67 13.71
C ASN A 150 8.75 29.12 15.10
N SER A 151 7.75 28.69 15.88
CA SER A 151 7.96 28.20 17.25
C SER A 151 8.24 26.70 17.25
N ILE A 152 9.45 26.31 17.65
CA ILE A 152 9.83 24.91 17.85
C ILE A 152 8.95 24.29 18.93
N THR A 153 8.72 25.03 20.03
CA THR A 153 7.92 24.55 21.16
C THR A 153 6.46 24.32 20.77
N GLU A 154 5.83 25.24 20.03
CA GLU A 154 4.44 25.04 19.63
C GLU A 154 4.28 23.86 18.66
N PHE A 155 5.24 23.66 17.75
CA PHE A 155 5.21 22.50 16.86
C PHE A 155 5.41 21.19 17.64
N ALA A 156 6.36 21.14 18.57
CA ALA A 156 6.59 19.99 19.45
C ALA A 156 5.35 19.67 20.31
N ASP A 157 4.75 20.67 20.95
CA ASP A 157 3.53 20.50 21.74
C ASP A 157 2.34 20.06 20.87
N TRP A 158 2.28 20.50 19.61
CA TRP A 158 1.23 20.08 18.69
C TRP A 158 1.43 18.61 18.25
N ILE A 159 2.66 18.19 17.97
CA ILE A 159 3.01 16.79 17.67
C ILE A 159 2.69 15.87 18.85
N ASP A 160 2.96 16.33 20.07
CA ASP A 160 2.78 15.56 21.29
C ASP A 160 1.33 15.61 21.85
N ASP A 161 0.37 16.15 21.08
CA ASP A 161 -1.03 16.35 21.48
C ASP A 161 -1.24 17.22 22.75
N LYS A 162 -0.30 18.11 23.08
CA LYS A 162 -0.35 19.03 24.24
C LYS A 162 -0.86 20.42 23.89
N HIS A 163 -0.77 20.83 22.63
CA HIS A 163 -1.10 22.19 22.20
C HIS A 163 -2.63 22.43 22.17
N PRO A 164 -3.15 23.57 22.69
CA PRO A 164 -4.60 23.82 22.77
C PRO A 164 -5.32 23.94 21.42
N LYS A 165 -4.58 24.19 20.33
CA LYS A 165 -5.13 24.20 18.97
C LYS A 165 -5.26 22.81 18.36
N ARG A 166 -4.56 21.82 18.92
CA ARG A 166 -4.59 20.44 18.43
C ARG A 166 -5.98 19.86 18.62
N SER A 167 -6.56 19.34 17.56
CA SER A 167 -7.79 18.55 17.60
C SER A 167 -7.53 17.11 17.12
N ARG A 168 -8.52 16.24 17.28
CA ARG A 168 -8.48 14.83 16.85
C ARG A 168 -9.48 14.58 15.71
N GLY A 169 -9.16 13.64 14.83
CA GLY A 169 -10.05 13.13 13.77
C GLY A 169 -9.87 13.77 12.39
N GLY A 170 -8.82 14.56 12.20
CA GLY A 170 -8.40 15.11 10.91
C GLY A 170 -7.25 14.31 10.27
N HIS A 171 -6.69 14.89 9.20
CA HIS A 171 -5.63 14.29 8.37
C HIS A 171 -4.57 15.34 8.03
N PRO A 172 -3.85 15.89 9.02
CA PRO A 172 -2.89 16.97 8.82
C PRO A 172 -1.68 16.56 7.97
N TRP A 173 -1.45 15.26 7.83
CA TRP A 173 -0.37 14.72 7.03
C TRP A 173 -0.78 14.43 5.59
N GLU A 174 -2.08 14.39 5.28
CA GLU A 174 -2.60 14.10 3.94
C GLU A 174 -2.38 15.31 3.02
N ILE A 175 -1.17 15.41 2.47
CA ILE A 175 -0.77 16.48 1.56
C ILE A 175 -1.38 16.31 0.17
N LYS A 176 -1.76 15.09 -0.22
CA LYS A 176 -2.49 14.88 -1.47
C LYS A 176 -3.73 14.04 -1.24
N ARG A 177 -4.89 14.67 -1.47
CA ARG A 177 -6.20 14.02 -1.29
C ARG A 177 -6.32 12.74 -2.09
N GLY A 178 -6.90 11.73 -1.45
CA GLY A 178 -7.27 10.48 -2.10
C GLY A 178 -8.34 9.71 -1.36
N GLY A 179 -8.74 8.57 -1.90
CA GLY A 179 -9.50 7.59 -1.12
C GLY A 179 -8.62 6.95 -0.04
N ASN A 180 -9.20 6.06 0.77
CA ASN A 180 -8.51 5.42 1.90
C ASN A 180 -7.24 4.61 1.54
N THR A 181 -6.91 4.45 0.26
CA THR A 181 -5.71 3.75 -0.23
C THR A 181 -4.92 4.56 -1.26
N THR A 182 -5.39 5.76 -1.63
CA THR A 182 -4.82 6.56 -2.74
C THR A 182 -4.43 7.98 -2.34
N HIS A 183 -4.48 8.30 -1.06
CA HIS A 183 -3.88 9.53 -0.54
C HIS A 183 -2.35 9.41 -0.47
N ILE A 184 -1.68 10.56 -0.39
CA ILE A 184 -0.25 10.64 -0.08
C ILE A 184 -0.11 11.46 1.20
N ASP A 185 0.54 10.86 2.19
CA ASP A 185 0.82 11.49 3.46
C ASP A 185 2.29 11.90 3.55
N LEU A 186 2.55 13.06 4.15
CA LEU A 186 3.85 13.46 4.63
C LEU A 186 3.80 13.49 6.15
N ASN A 187 4.03 12.33 6.76
CA ASN A 187 3.88 12.15 8.19
C ASN A 187 5.06 12.77 8.94
N VAL A 188 4.78 13.35 10.11
CA VAL A 188 5.80 13.72 11.10
C VAL A 188 5.49 13.01 12.41
N PHE A 189 6.48 12.33 12.98
CA PHE A 189 6.33 11.61 14.24
C PHE A 189 7.64 11.54 15.02
N ARG A 190 7.54 11.21 16.31
CA ARG A 190 8.68 10.91 17.19
C ARG A 190 9.23 9.51 16.91
N PRO A 191 10.56 9.32 16.78
CA PRO A 191 11.14 7.97 16.80
C PRO A 191 10.68 7.18 18.03
N SER A 192 10.50 5.86 17.91
CA SER A 192 10.04 5.03 19.05
C SER A 192 11.02 5.00 20.23
N TYR A 193 12.29 5.30 19.97
CA TYR A 193 13.38 5.29 20.95
C TYR A 193 13.75 6.70 21.45
N ASP A 194 13.06 7.76 20.98
CA ASP A 194 13.40 9.14 21.31
C ASP A 194 12.20 10.08 21.19
N ASN A 195 11.96 10.88 22.22
CA ASN A 195 10.88 11.86 22.28
C ASN A 195 11.30 13.30 21.92
N THR A 196 12.57 13.52 21.58
CA THR A 196 13.11 14.86 21.31
C THR A 196 13.22 15.15 19.81
N ASN A 197 13.62 14.17 19.01
CA ASN A 197 13.77 14.34 17.57
C ASN A 197 12.48 14.02 16.81
N PHE A 198 12.53 14.21 15.49
CA PHE A 198 11.42 14.01 14.57
C PHE A 198 11.88 13.17 13.37
N ILE A 199 10.95 12.40 12.82
CA ILE A 199 11.08 11.76 11.51
C ILE A 199 10.01 12.32 10.60
N VAL A 200 10.41 12.75 9.42
CA VAL A 200 9.50 13.08 8.31
C VAL A 200 9.48 11.88 7.37
N SER A 201 8.30 11.36 7.04
CA SER A 201 8.16 10.18 6.18
C SER A 201 7.02 10.31 5.19
N LEU A 202 7.32 10.05 3.91
CA LEU A 202 6.29 9.94 2.88
C LEU A 202 5.60 8.58 2.93
N GLY A 203 4.27 8.60 2.95
CA GLY A 203 3.39 7.44 2.77
C GLY A 203 2.57 7.61 1.49
N GLY A 204 2.37 6.52 0.74
CA GLY A 204 1.64 6.58 -0.54
C GLY A 204 2.06 5.48 -1.49
N ALA A 205 1.92 4.23 -1.06
CA ALA A 205 2.45 3.06 -1.77
C ALA A 205 1.51 2.50 -2.86
N SER A 206 0.30 3.05 -3.04
CA SER A 206 -0.59 2.55 -4.10
C SER A 206 0.01 2.75 -5.48
N ILE A 207 -0.23 1.79 -6.38
CA ILE A 207 0.31 1.79 -7.75
C ILE A 207 0.08 3.11 -8.45
N SER A 208 -1.15 3.63 -8.37
CA SER A 208 -1.54 4.88 -9.06
C SER A 208 -0.88 6.16 -8.52
N LYS A 209 -0.17 6.07 -7.38
CA LYS A 209 0.45 7.21 -6.67
C LYS A 209 1.95 7.03 -6.47
N LEU A 210 2.46 5.80 -6.55
CA LEU A 210 3.84 5.49 -6.18
C LEU A 210 4.87 6.34 -6.95
N LYS A 211 4.64 6.60 -8.25
CA LYS A 211 5.53 7.49 -9.02
C LYS A 211 5.62 8.89 -8.40
N GLU A 212 4.48 9.46 -8.00
CA GLU A 212 4.44 10.78 -7.39
C GLU A 212 5.14 10.74 -6.04
N THR A 213 4.85 9.74 -5.20
CA THR A 213 5.49 9.56 -3.90
C THR A 213 7.01 9.46 -4.02
N ILE A 214 7.52 8.67 -4.99
CA ILE A 214 8.97 8.57 -5.24
C ILE A 214 9.52 9.90 -5.76
N CYS A 215 8.82 10.61 -6.65
CA CYS A 215 9.27 11.93 -7.12
C CYS A 215 9.33 12.95 -5.98
N MET A 216 8.33 12.97 -5.09
CA MET A 216 8.31 13.81 -3.89
C MET A 216 9.51 13.51 -2.98
N PHE A 217 9.73 12.23 -2.70
CA PHE A 217 10.86 11.77 -1.89
C PHE A 217 12.20 12.22 -2.50
N LEU A 218 12.42 11.95 -3.79
CA LEU A 218 13.65 12.32 -4.47
C LEU A 218 13.86 13.84 -4.51
N GLY A 219 12.79 14.63 -4.65
CA GLY A 219 12.86 16.08 -4.61
C GLY A 219 13.29 16.61 -3.24
N ILE A 220 12.73 16.06 -2.15
CA ILE A 220 13.11 16.43 -0.78
C ILE A 220 14.56 16.02 -0.48
N HIS A 221 14.95 14.81 -0.89
CA HIS A 221 16.32 14.32 -0.78
C HIS A 221 17.31 15.21 -1.55
N GLU A 222 16.96 15.64 -2.77
CA GLU A 222 17.78 16.56 -3.57
C GLU A 222 17.92 17.96 -2.95
N ALA A 223 16.95 18.39 -2.16
CA ALA A 223 17.03 19.61 -1.37
C ALA A 223 17.91 19.47 -0.10
N GLY A 224 18.45 18.28 0.17
CA GLY A 224 19.33 18.03 1.31
C GLY A 224 18.59 17.91 2.65
N LEU A 225 17.27 17.72 2.64
CA LEU A 225 16.48 17.60 3.86
C LEU A 225 16.38 16.13 4.31
N PRO A 226 16.51 15.83 5.62
CA PRO A 226 16.27 14.49 6.14
C PRO A 226 14.86 14.00 5.82
N ILE A 227 14.71 12.82 5.25
CA ILE A 227 13.43 12.29 4.80
C ILE A 227 13.48 10.77 4.72
N SER A 228 12.39 10.13 5.14
CA SER A 228 12.14 8.70 4.93
C SER A 228 10.95 8.49 3.98
N ILE A 229 10.76 7.25 3.56
CA ILE A 229 9.59 6.79 2.82
C ILE A 229 9.12 5.46 3.42
N SER A 230 7.82 5.23 3.46
CA SER A 230 7.25 3.96 3.94
C SER A 230 7.64 2.81 3.01
N ASP A 231 8.09 1.70 3.59
CA ASP A 231 8.49 0.46 2.90
C ASP A 231 9.46 0.65 1.71
N PRO A 232 10.67 1.18 1.96
CA PRO A 232 11.65 1.43 0.90
C PRO A 232 12.09 0.15 0.18
N GLU A 233 12.18 -0.98 0.90
CA GLU A 233 12.53 -2.28 0.32
C GLU A 233 11.41 -2.83 -0.57
N GLY A 234 10.15 -2.73 -0.15
CA GLY A 234 9.02 -3.11 -1.00
C GLY A 234 8.95 -2.29 -2.28
N ILE A 235 9.19 -0.98 -2.19
CA ILE A 235 9.28 -0.12 -3.38
C ILE A 235 10.44 -0.57 -4.28
N ARG A 236 11.62 -0.88 -3.73
CA ARG A 236 12.76 -1.40 -4.49
C ARG A 236 12.41 -2.72 -5.19
N LYS A 237 11.79 -3.67 -4.49
CA LYS A 237 11.35 -4.96 -5.07
C LYS A 237 10.43 -4.74 -6.26
N ARG A 238 9.44 -3.84 -6.12
CA ARG A 238 8.52 -3.46 -7.19
C ARG A 238 9.23 -2.80 -8.37
N LEU A 239 10.19 -1.91 -8.14
CA LEU A 239 10.96 -1.30 -9.24
C LEU A 239 11.82 -2.33 -9.99
N LEU A 240 12.26 -3.39 -9.32
CA LEU A 240 13.08 -4.46 -9.88
C LEU A 240 12.28 -5.68 -10.38
N ALA A 241 10.94 -5.65 -10.25
CA ALA A 241 10.06 -6.81 -10.48
C ALA A 241 10.45 -8.06 -9.67
N GLN A 242 11.01 -7.86 -8.47
CA GLN A 242 11.37 -8.90 -7.50
C GLN A 242 10.23 -9.22 -6.53
N ASP A 243 9.15 -8.44 -6.57
CA ASP A 243 7.90 -8.69 -5.88
C ASP A 243 7.05 -9.75 -6.59
N ASN A 244 5.92 -10.09 -5.96
CA ASN A 244 4.93 -10.97 -6.53
C ASN A 244 3.62 -10.25 -6.84
N ILE A 245 2.86 -10.84 -7.76
CA ILE A 245 1.49 -10.46 -8.07
C ILE A 245 0.55 -11.52 -7.51
N GLY A 246 -0.45 -11.08 -6.75
CA GLY A 246 -1.49 -11.95 -6.23
C GLY A 246 -2.54 -12.27 -7.30
N ILE A 247 -2.82 -13.55 -7.50
CA ILE A 247 -3.97 -14.01 -8.26
C ILE A 247 -5.16 -14.09 -7.30
N PHE A 248 -6.12 -13.20 -7.50
CA PHE A 248 -7.26 -13.04 -6.62
C PHE A 248 -8.51 -13.74 -7.19
N PRO A 249 -9.37 -14.33 -6.35
CA PRO A 249 -10.60 -14.96 -6.82
C PRO A 249 -11.58 -13.92 -7.38
N TYR A 250 -12.18 -14.22 -8.54
CA TYR A 250 -13.06 -13.29 -9.27
C TYR A 250 -14.32 -12.85 -8.50
N TYR A 251 -14.73 -13.62 -7.49
CA TYR A 251 -15.94 -13.34 -6.72
C TYR A 251 -15.71 -12.34 -5.58
N ASN A 252 -14.47 -11.93 -5.32
CA ASN A 252 -14.12 -10.90 -4.35
C ASN A 252 -13.69 -9.62 -5.06
N SER A 253 -13.87 -8.46 -4.42
CA SER A 253 -13.37 -7.18 -4.93
C SER A 253 -11.84 -7.09 -4.82
N LEU A 254 -11.18 -6.53 -5.84
CA LEU A 254 -9.74 -6.18 -5.77
C LEU A 254 -9.44 -5.03 -4.80
N HIS A 255 -10.45 -4.36 -4.25
CA HIS A 255 -10.24 -3.28 -3.29
C HIS A 255 -9.57 -3.82 -2.01
N ARG A 256 -8.29 -3.45 -1.79
CA ARG A 256 -7.44 -3.92 -0.68
C ARG A 256 -7.19 -5.42 -0.67
N ALA A 257 -7.25 -6.04 -1.84
CA ALA A 257 -7.10 -7.48 -1.98
C ALA A 257 -5.66 -7.98 -1.72
N ASP A 258 -4.66 -7.10 -1.82
CA ASP A 258 -3.29 -7.32 -1.37
C ASP A 258 -3.23 -7.73 0.12
N GLN A 259 -4.11 -7.19 0.96
CA GLN A 259 -4.15 -7.46 2.41
C GLN A 259 -4.56 -8.90 2.77
N TYR A 260 -5.00 -9.69 1.79
CA TYR A 260 -5.32 -11.10 1.99
C TYR A 260 -4.08 -11.99 1.91
N PHE A 261 -2.98 -11.50 1.34
CA PHE A 261 -1.72 -12.21 1.25
C PHE A 261 -0.88 -11.98 2.52
N HIS A 262 0.08 -12.86 2.80
CA HIS A 262 0.95 -12.67 3.95
C HIS A 262 2.01 -11.62 3.65
N GLU A 263 2.49 -10.93 4.68
CA GLU A 263 3.52 -9.90 4.52
C GLU A 263 4.81 -10.43 3.86
N HIS A 264 5.17 -11.69 4.13
CA HIS A 264 6.34 -12.34 3.55
C HIS A 264 6.15 -12.82 2.10
N ASP A 265 4.94 -12.67 1.54
CA ASP A 265 4.67 -13.00 0.13
C ASP A 265 5.09 -11.88 -0.83
N ASP A 266 5.44 -10.69 -0.32
CA ASP A 266 5.81 -9.52 -1.13
C ASP A 266 4.78 -9.19 -2.23
N VAL A 267 3.49 -9.30 -1.91
CA VAL A 267 2.37 -8.99 -2.82
C VAL A 267 1.91 -7.55 -2.61
N TYR A 268 2.11 -6.72 -3.63
CA TYR A 268 1.72 -5.30 -3.60
C TYR A 268 0.65 -4.94 -4.64
N ASP A 269 0.38 -5.86 -5.56
CA ASP A 269 -0.66 -5.75 -6.57
C ASP A 269 -1.32 -7.10 -6.80
N VAL A 270 -2.56 -7.04 -7.27
CA VAL A 270 -3.38 -8.20 -7.49
C VAL A 270 -4.15 -8.08 -8.80
N LEU A 271 -4.42 -9.23 -9.40
CA LEU A 271 -5.24 -9.34 -10.59
C LEU A 271 -6.14 -10.57 -10.50
N TYR A 272 -7.25 -10.55 -11.22
CA TYR A 272 -8.01 -11.78 -11.39
C TYR A 272 -7.27 -12.71 -12.32
N PHE A 273 -7.38 -14.03 -12.10
CA PHE A 273 -6.86 -15.01 -13.05
C PHE A 273 -7.35 -14.76 -14.48
N ASP A 274 -8.56 -14.21 -14.62
CA ASP A 274 -9.16 -13.92 -15.90
C ASP A 274 -8.48 -12.76 -16.66
N ASP A 275 -7.85 -11.83 -15.95
CA ASP A 275 -7.10 -10.69 -16.51
C ASP A 275 -5.82 -11.12 -17.24
N LEU A 276 -5.32 -12.33 -16.97
CA LEU A 276 -4.21 -12.93 -17.73
C LEU A 276 -4.57 -13.18 -19.20
N GLY A 277 -5.87 -13.18 -19.55
CA GLY A 277 -6.37 -13.26 -20.91
C GLY A 277 -5.80 -14.43 -21.72
N LYS A 278 -5.26 -14.15 -22.91
CA LYS A 278 -4.66 -15.14 -23.81
C LYS A 278 -3.37 -15.78 -23.26
N TYR A 279 -2.77 -15.20 -22.23
CA TYR A 279 -1.50 -15.65 -21.65
C TYR A 279 -1.67 -16.66 -20.50
N LYS A 280 -2.91 -16.96 -20.08
CA LYS A 280 -3.21 -17.95 -19.01
C LYS A 280 -2.39 -19.23 -19.17
N ARG A 281 -2.43 -19.87 -20.33
CA ARG A 281 -1.71 -21.15 -20.57
C ARG A 281 -0.20 -21.05 -20.30
N ARG A 282 0.39 -19.89 -20.59
CA ARG A 282 1.82 -19.64 -20.42
C ARG A 282 2.19 -19.37 -18.95
N ILE A 283 1.32 -18.66 -18.23
CA ILE A 283 1.59 -18.17 -16.88
C ILE A 283 1.17 -19.19 -15.81
N THR A 284 0.07 -19.92 -16.03
CA THR A 284 -0.49 -20.90 -15.07
C THR A 284 0.54 -21.86 -14.46
N PRO A 285 1.50 -22.44 -15.22
CA PRO A 285 2.51 -23.34 -14.65
C PRO A 285 3.43 -22.67 -13.61
N PHE A 286 3.52 -21.35 -13.62
CA PHE A 286 4.35 -20.56 -12.70
C PHE A 286 3.57 -19.96 -11.53
N ILE A 287 2.25 -20.17 -11.48
CA ILE A 287 1.42 -19.71 -10.36
C ILE A 287 1.53 -20.75 -9.24
N ILE A 288 1.98 -20.29 -8.07
CA ILE A 288 1.92 -21.06 -6.83
C ILE A 288 0.52 -20.86 -6.26
N TRP A 289 -0.31 -21.89 -6.34
CA TRP A 289 -1.68 -21.84 -5.83
C TRP A 289 -1.73 -22.13 -4.34
N GLU A 290 -2.52 -21.36 -3.60
CA GLU A 290 -2.82 -21.70 -2.22
C GLU A 290 -3.55 -23.05 -2.13
N PRO A 291 -3.27 -23.86 -1.09
CA PRO A 291 -3.97 -25.11 -0.89
C PRO A 291 -5.46 -24.85 -0.65
N LEU A 292 -6.31 -25.63 -1.32
CA LEU A 292 -7.74 -25.60 -1.05
C LEU A 292 -8.01 -26.12 0.37
N PRO A 293 -8.96 -25.52 1.12
CA PRO A 293 -9.25 -25.91 2.49
C PRO A 293 -9.77 -27.36 2.54
N ILE A 294 -9.36 -28.11 3.57
CA ILE A 294 -9.79 -29.50 3.78
C ILE A 294 -11.28 -29.55 4.08
N LEU A 295 -12.04 -30.09 3.13
CA LEU A 295 -13.45 -30.38 3.32
C LEU A 295 -13.61 -31.53 4.32
N LYS A 296 -13.99 -31.21 5.56
CA LYS A 296 -14.25 -32.20 6.61
C LYS A 296 -15.75 -32.46 6.75
N PRO A 297 -16.17 -33.71 7.02
CA PRO A 297 -17.54 -33.98 7.40
C PRO A 297 -17.86 -33.28 8.72
N VAL A 298 -19.05 -32.68 8.80
CA VAL A 298 -19.58 -32.10 10.03
C VAL A 298 -19.89 -33.25 10.99
N LYS A 299 -19.19 -33.32 12.13
CA LYS A 299 -19.59 -34.21 13.23
C LYS A 299 -20.82 -33.57 13.89
N TRP A 300 -21.93 -34.31 13.90
CA TRP A 300 -23.12 -34.00 14.69
C TRP A 300 -23.04 -34.78 16.00
#